data_AF-A0A7S2CID7-F1
#
_entry.id   AF-A0A7S2CID7-F1
#
_cell.length_a   1.000
_cell.length_b   1.000
_cell.length_c   1.000
_cell.angle_alpha   90.00
_cell.angle_beta   90.00
_cell.angle_gamma   90.00
#
_symmetry.space_group_name_H-M   'P 1'
#
loop_
_entity.id
_entity.type
_entity.pdbx_description
1 polymer ?
#
loop_
_entity_poly.entity_id
_entity_poly.type
_entity_poly.pdbx_seq_one_letter_code
_entity_poly.pdbx_strand_id
1 'polypeptide(L)'
;MERSFHLRFVTHNVRRFKASDGSSTVPAIGRFLAELQPPPDIVALNEVDISTQPECLDSLASMLGGYSVAFFGHVAGRYGNALLSRHSICQTRETHLRGGSELSFPVGMRKRNGEIAKEGEKHRLGRGLLEADVDVPGGMVTFAVTHLDHISESQREVQLEHILQSLAPSLTRPLVLLGDMNALTRNDYTDDEWEMIEQNAESKGWAPPSFGCLSALTSNGLQDAFVVS
;
A
#
# COMPACT_ATOMS: atom_id res chain seq x y z
N MET A 1 -18.94 -9.53 31.38
CA MET A 1 -19.13 -9.64 29.92
C MET A 1 -17.97 -8.93 29.27
N GLU A 2 -17.06 -9.67 28.64
CA GLU A 2 -16.06 -9.05 27.77
C GLU A 2 -16.80 -8.34 26.64
N ARG A 3 -16.62 -7.03 26.51
CA ARG A 3 -17.14 -6.30 25.37
C ARG A 3 -16.26 -6.66 24.18
N SER A 4 -16.80 -7.46 23.27
CA SER A 4 -16.17 -7.66 21.96
C SER A 4 -16.14 -6.34 21.21
N PHE A 5 -14.96 -5.91 20.80
CA PHE A 5 -14.75 -4.72 20.01
C PHE A 5 -14.42 -5.13 18.57
N HIS A 6 -15.14 -4.55 17.61
CA HIS A 6 -14.96 -4.82 16.20
C HIS A 6 -14.31 -3.60 15.56
N LEU A 7 -13.23 -3.83 14.83
CA LEU A 7 -12.58 -2.83 14.02
C LEU A 7 -12.86 -3.08 12.55
N ARG A 8 -13.13 -2.01 11.80
CA ARG A 8 -13.31 -2.05 10.35
C ARG A 8 -12.17 -1.32 9.66
N PHE A 9 -11.48 -2.02 8.77
CA PHE A 9 -10.37 -1.46 8.01
C PHE A 9 -10.72 -1.42 6.53
N VAL A 10 -10.27 -0.37 5.83
CA VAL A 10 -10.36 -0.26 4.38
C VAL A 10 -8.95 -0.08 3.83
N THR A 11 -8.62 -0.79 2.75
CA THR A 11 -7.39 -0.58 1.99
C THR A 11 -7.75 -0.17 0.56
N HIS A 12 -7.07 0.85 0.03
CA HIS A 12 -7.32 1.32 -1.34
C HIS A 12 -6.08 1.96 -1.98
N ASN A 13 -5.70 1.47 -3.17
CA ASN A 13 -4.74 2.16 -4.02
C ASN A 13 -5.46 3.28 -4.79
N VAL A 14 -5.14 4.54 -4.45
CA VAL A 14 -5.87 5.73 -4.94
C VAL A 14 -5.37 6.23 -6.29
N ARG A 15 -4.32 5.61 -6.86
CA ARG A 15 -3.74 5.99 -8.16
C ARG A 15 -3.49 7.49 -8.31
N ARG A 16 -2.79 8.10 -7.32
CA ARG A 16 -2.49 9.54 -7.26
C ARG A 16 -3.72 10.45 -7.15
N PHE A 17 -4.87 9.88 -6.80
CA PHE A 17 -6.17 10.54 -6.83
C PHE A 17 -6.49 11.17 -8.20
N LYS A 18 -6.18 10.45 -9.28
CA LYS A 18 -6.48 10.89 -10.64
C LYS A 18 -7.32 9.86 -11.38
N ALA A 19 -8.39 10.33 -12.01
CA ALA A 19 -9.15 9.56 -12.96
C ALA A 19 -8.39 9.45 -14.30
N SER A 20 -8.88 8.60 -15.20
CA SER A 20 -8.28 8.39 -16.52
C SER A 20 -8.24 9.67 -17.38
N ASP A 21 -9.17 10.61 -17.15
CA ASP A 21 -9.21 11.92 -17.79
C ASP A 21 -8.34 12.98 -17.09
N GLY A 22 -7.63 12.60 -16.03
CA GLY A 22 -6.77 13.47 -15.23
C GLY A 22 -7.48 14.29 -14.14
N SER A 23 -8.81 14.21 -14.05
CA SER A 23 -9.58 14.89 -13.00
C SER A 23 -9.30 14.31 -11.60
N SER A 24 -9.51 15.13 -10.57
CA SER A 24 -9.28 14.72 -9.17
C SER A 24 -10.36 13.75 -8.71
N THR A 25 -9.95 12.61 -8.15
CA THR A 25 -10.87 11.63 -7.53
C THR A 25 -11.01 11.80 -6.02
N VAL A 26 -10.31 12.77 -5.40
CA VAL A 26 -10.39 13.03 -3.95
C VAL A 26 -11.84 13.18 -3.47
N PRO A 27 -12.73 13.99 -4.12
CA PRO A 27 -14.10 14.17 -3.63
C PRO A 27 -14.97 12.91 -3.80
N ALA A 28 -14.70 12.09 -4.82
CA ALA A 28 -15.44 10.85 -5.04
C ALA A 28 -15.04 9.78 -4.02
N ILE A 29 -13.74 9.59 -3.80
CA ILE A 29 -13.20 8.64 -2.83
C ILE A 29 -13.59 9.05 -1.41
N GLY A 30 -13.47 10.33 -1.05
CA GLY A 30 -13.86 10.83 0.27
C GLY A 30 -15.34 10.61 0.58
N ARG A 31 -16.23 10.89 -0.39
CA ARG A 31 -17.68 10.63 -0.20
C ARG A 31 -17.97 9.15 -0.02
N PHE A 32 -17.39 8.31 -0.89
CA PHE A 32 -17.55 6.87 -0.78
C PHE A 32 -17.13 6.35 0.61
N LEU A 33 -15.96 6.76 1.11
CA LEU A 33 -15.47 6.32 2.42
C LEU A 33 -16.36 6.84 3.57
N ALA A 34 -16.86 8.07 3.48
CA ALA A 34 -17.76 8.67 4.48
C ALA A 34 -19.16 8.03 4.50
N GLU A 35 -19.61 7.50 3.37
CA GLU A 35 -20.92 6.84 3.23
C GLU A 35 -20.91 5.37 3.68
N LEU A 36 -19.74 4.77 3.91
CA LEU A 36 -19.64 3.39 4.41
C LEU A 36 -20.32 3.24 5.78
N GLN A 37 -21.13 2.19 5.92
CA GLN A 37 -21.82 1.84 7.17
C GLN A 37 -21.50 0.39 7.58
N PRO A 38 -20.96 0.16 8.80
CA PRO A 38 -20.45 1.16 9.74
C PRO A 38 -19.22 1.92 9.18
N PRO A 39 -18.91 3.13 9.69
CA PRO A 39 -17.76 3.90 9.25
C PRO A 39 -16.45 3.12 9.52
N PRO A 40 -15.43 3.26 8.66
CA PRO A 40 -14.15 2.56 8.85
C PRO A 40 -13.40 3.13 10.05
N ASP A 41 -12.79 2.28 10.87
CA ASP A 41 -11.87 2.72 11.93
C ASP A 41 -10.52 3.16 11.35
N ILE A 42 -10.07 2.46 10.31
CA ILE A 42 -8.78 2.70 9.64
C ILE A 42 -9.00 2.70 8.13
N VAL A 43 -8.33 3.62 7.44
CA VAL A 43 -8.22 3.65 5.98
C VAL A 43 -6.74 3.68 5.61
N ALA A 44 -6.26 2.61 4.98
CA ALA A 44 -4.92 2.49 4.43
C ALA A 44 -4.93 2.85 2.93
N LEU A 45 -4.07 3.76 2.51
CA LEU A 45 -4.01 4.25 1.14
C LEU A 45 -2.62 4.02 0.52
N ASN A 46 -2.60 3.56 -0.72
CA ASN A 46 -1.38 3.47 -1.53
C ASN A 46 -1.44 4.44 -2.72
N GLU A 47 -0.27 4.82 -3.23
CA GLU A 47 -0.10 5.79 -4.33
C GLU A 47 -0.66 7.19 -4.04
N VAL A 48 -0.61 7.62 -2.78
CA VAL A 48 -0.93 9.00 -2.41
C VAL A 48 0.15 9.91 -2.99
N ASP A 49 -0.27 10.95 -3.72
CA ASP A 49 0.62 11.90 -4.39
C ASP A 49 0.28 13.34 -4.01
N ILE A 50 0.93 13.84 -2.96
CA ILE A 50 0.72 15.21 -2.48
C ILE A 50 1.40 16.25 -3.38
N SER A 51 2.20 15.83 -4.37
CA SER A 51 2.72 16.77 -5.37
C SER A 51 1.64 17.17 -6.38
N THR A 52 0.75 16.23 -6.73
CA THR A 52 -0.35 16.51 -7.65
C THR A 52 -1.64 16.90 -6.95
N GLN A 53 -1.82 16.48 -5.69
CA GLN A 53 -3.02 16.76 -4.89
C GLN A 53 -2.59 17.16 -3.45
N PRO A 54 -2.08 18.39 -3.24
CA PRO A 54 -1.46 18.79 -1.96
C PRO A 54 -2.36 18.63 -0.73
N GLU A 55 -3.66 18.88 -0.88
CA GLU A 55 -4.63 18.89 0.21
C GLU A 55 -5.43 17.57 0.32
N CYS A 56 -5.05 16.52 -0.43
CA CYS A 56 -5.86 15.29 -0.50
C CYS A 56 -6.08 14.62 0.86
N LEU A 57 -5.04 14.55 1.69
CA LEU A 57 -5.12 13.88 3.00
C LEU A 57 -5.95 14.69 4.00
N ASP A 58 -5.74 16.00 4.08
CA ASP A 58 -6.54 16.89 4.94
C ASP A 58 -8.01 16.90 4.53
N SER A 59 -8.28 16.92 3.22
CA SER A 59 -9.64 16.83 2.67
C SER A 59 -10.31 15.52 3.07
N LEU A 60 -9.64 14.38 2.89
CA LEU A 60 -10.17 13.07 3.29
C LEU A 60 -10.39 12.99 4.80
N ALA A 61 -9.41 13.43 5.60
CA ALA A 61 -9.53 13.45 7.05
C ALA A 61 -10.74 14.26 7.50
N SER A 62 -10.96 15.45 6.92
CA SER A 62 -12.13 16.28 7.21
C SER A 62 -13.44 15.61 6.79
N MET A 63 -13.50 14.99 5.61
CA MET A 63 -14.70 14.30 5.13
C MET A 63 -15.07 13.10 5.98
N LEU A 64 -14.08 12.44 6.59
CA LEU A 64 -14.27 11.32 7.51
C LEU A 64 -14.58 11.75 8.95
N GLY A 65 -14.69 13.05 9.23
CA GLY A 65 -15.00 13.56 10.58
C GLY A 65 -13.77 13.81 11.46
N GLY A 66 -12.65 14.20 10.85
CA GLY A 66 -11.44 14.61 11.55
C GLY A 66 -10.50 13.46 11.90
N TYR A 67 -10.32 12.50 10.99
CA TYR A 67 -9.43 11.34 11.23
C TYR A 67 -7.98 11.81 11.41
N SER A 68 -7.26 11.16 12.33
CA SER A 68 -5.81 11.30 12.46
C SER A 68 -5.14 10.78 11.18
N VAL A 69 -4.05 11.42 10.73
CA VAL A 69 -3.35 11.04 9.50
C VAL A 69 -1.89 10.75 9.78
N ALA A 70 -1.39 9.63 9.24
CA ALA A 70 0.03 9.36 9.07
C ALA A 70 0.33 9.21 7.57
N PHE A 71 1.44 9.77 7.09
CA PHE A 71 1.84 9.70 5.69
C PHE A 71 3.33 9.47 5.57
N PHE A 72 3.71 8.47 4.80
CA PHE A 72 5.10 8.21 4.44
C PHE A 72 5.30 8.38 2.93
N GLY A 73 5.82 9.55 2.55
CA GLY A 73 6.23 9.88 1.19
C GLY A 73 7.55 9.24 0.79
N HIS A 74 7.63 7.91 0.79
CA HIS A 74 8.87 7.14 0.53
C HIS A 74 9.50 7.39 -0.85
N VAL A 75 8.80 8.06 -1.77
CA VAL A 75 9.37 8.60 -3.00
C VAL A 75 9.41 10.12 -2.92
N ALA A 76 10.62 10.66 -2.78
CA ALA A 76 10.94 12.09 -2.76
C ALA A 76 10.13 12.92 -1.73
N GLY A 77 9.67 12.30 -0.64
CA GLY A 77 8.87 12.95 0.39
C GLY A 77 7.43 13.28 -0.02
N ARG A 78 6.99 12.86 -1.22
CA ARG A 78 5.74 13.37 -1.85
C ARG A 78 4.82 12.29 -2.39
N TYR A 79 5.33 11.10 -2.62
CA TYR A 79 4.54 9.98 -3.12
C TYR A 79 4.75 8.76 -2.24
N GLY A 80 3.66 8.14 -1.81
CA GLY A 80 3.76 6.93 -0.98
C GLY A 80 2.46 6.46 -0.35
N ASN A 81 2.54 6.07 0.92
CA ASN A 81 1.46 5.39 1.64
C ASN A 81 0.91 6.29 2.75
N ALA A 82 -0.38 6.21 3.01
CA ALA A 82 -1.03 6.91 4.12
C ALA A 82 -1.90 5.97 4.95
N LEU A 83 -2.08 6.34 6.21
CA LEU A 83 -3.04 5.73 7.12
C LEU A 83 -3.89 6.84 7.74
N LEU A 84 -5.20 6.76 7.56
CA LEU A 84 -6.17 7.60 8.24
C LEU A 84 -6.84 6.77 9.34
N SER A 85 -6.93 7.30 10.54
CA SER A 85 -7.49 6.61 11.70
C SER A 85 -8.54 7.45 12.39
N ARG A 86 -9.69 6.84 12.69
CA ARG A 86 -10.70 7.43 13.57
C ARG A 86 -10.18 7.62 15.00
N HIS A 87 -9.18 6.84 15.38
CA HIS A 87 -8.58 6.81 16.69
C HIS A 87 -7.23 7.55 16.70
N SER A 88 -6.65 7.74 17.87
CA SER A 88 -5.38 8.47 18.00
C SER A 88 -4.21 7.64 17.48
N ILE A 89 -3.40 8.24 16.60
CA ILE A 89 -2.11 7.67 16.19
C ILE A 89 -1.07 8.13 17.22
N CYS A 90 -0.52 7.20 17.99
CA CYS A 90 0.39 7.49 19.09
C CYS A 90 1.86 7.52 18.66
N GLN A 91 2.23 6.71 17.67
CA GLN A 91 3.59 6.63 17.16
C GLN A 91 3.56 6.20 15.69
N THR A 92 4.49 6.71 14.90
CA THR A 92 4.75 6.24 13.54
C THR A 92 6.19 5.77 13.38
N ARG A 93 6.40 4.81 12.48
CA ARG A 93 7.73 4.39 12.01
C ARG A 93 7.70 4.24 10.50
N GLU A 94 8.79 4.58 9.85
CA GLU A 94 8.90 4.62 8.40
C GLU A 94 10.14 3.83 7.97
N THR A 95 9.92 2.83 7.11
CA THR A 95 11.01 2.00 6.60
C THR A 95 11.03 2.03 5.07
N HIS A 96 12.11 2.55 4.50
CA HIS A 96 12.40 2.37 3.08
C HIS A 96 12.75 0.89 2.85
N LEU A 97 11.98 0.22 2.01
CA LEU A 97 12.16 -1.21 1.78
C LEU A 97 13.38 -1.50 0.89
N ARG A 98 14.03 -2.63 1.16
CA ARG A 98 15.08 -3.19 0.30
C ARG A 98 14.46 -3.70 -1.00
N GLY A 99 15.29 -3.94 -2.00
CA GLY A 99 14.85 -4.37 -3.33
C GLY A 99 14.10 -3.27 -4.10
N GLY A 100 13.30 -3.71 -5.06
CA GLY A 100 12.58 -2.87 -6.02
C GLY A 100 13.17 -2.99 -7.42
N SER A 101 12.30 -3.17 -8.41
CA SER A 101 12.68 -3.30 -9.81
C SER A 101 13.34 -2.01 -10.31
N GLU A 102 14.32 -2.17 -11.19
CA GLU A 102 15.04 -1.06 -11.81
C GLU A 102 14.46 -0.78 -13.20
N LEU A 103 14.15 0.49 -13.48
CA LEU A 103 13.73 0.96 -14.79
C LEU A 103 14.83 1.82 -15.41
N SER A 104 15.02 1.69 -16.71
CA SER A 104 15.82 2.63 -17.50
C SER A 104 14.88 3.50 -18.32
N PHE A 105 15.13 4.81 -18.35
CA PHE A 105 14.41 5.71 -19.24
C PHE A 105 15.20 5.87 -20.56
N PRO A 106 14.52 6.07 -21.70
CA PRO A 106 15.19 6.40 -22.95
C PRO A 106 16.10 7.62 -22.78
N VAL A 107 17.31 7.56 -23.33
CA VAL A 107 18.28 8.67 -23.26
C VAL A 107 17.65 9.93 -23.84
N GLY A 108 17.80 11.05 -23.13
CA GLY A 108 17.20 12.32 -23.54
C GLY A 108 15.76 12.52 -23.07
N MET A 109 15.09 11.51 -22.49
CA MET A 109 13.74 11.67 -21.93
C MET A 109 13.76 12.65 -20.75
N ARG A 110 12.87 13.63 -20.75
CA ARG A 110 12.65 14.51 -19.60
C ARG A 110 11.83 13.78 -18.54
N LYS A 111 12.46 13.51 -17.40
CA LYS A 111 11.84 12.94 -16.21
C LYS A 111 10.86 13.92 -15.56
N ARG A 112 9.94 13.40 -14.72
CA ARG A 112 8.95 14.22 -14.01
C ARG A 112 9.57 15.25 -13.05
N ASN A 113 10.78 14.99 -12.55
CA ASN A 113 11.54 15.94 -11.73
C ASN A 113 12.25 17.03 -12.56
N GLY A 114 12.09 17.03 -13.89
CA GLY A 114 12.68 18.02 -14.81
C GLY A 114 14.05 17.66 -15.35
N GLU A 115 14.70 16.63 -14.80
CA GLU A 115 16.01 16.14 -15.25
C GLU A 115 15.91 15.38 -16.58
N ILE A 116 17.02 15.32 -17.30
CA ILE A 116 17.14 14.53 -18.53
C ILE A 116 17.76 13.17 -18.19
N ALA A 117 17.14 12.09 -18.68
CA ALA A 117 17.63 10.73 -18.53
C ALA A 117 18.97 10.54 -19.24
N LYS A 118 19.97 10.05 -18.50
CA LYS A 118 21.32 9.78 -19.03
C LYS A 118 21.43 8.35 -19.54
N GLU A 119 22.41 8.11 -20.41
CA GLU A 119 22.74 6.75 -20.86
C GLU A 119 23.11 5.86 -19.66
N GLY A 120 22.50 4.67 -19.61
CA GLY A 120 22.68 3.71 -18.52
C GLY A 120 22.06 4.14 -17.18
N GLU A 121 21.31 5.24 -17.11
CA GLU A 121 20.66 5.66 -15.88
C GLU A 121 19.55 4.70 -15.48
N LYS A 122 19.71 4.09 -14.31
CA LYS A 122 18.72 3.21 -13.71
C LYS A 122 18.02 3.88 -12.54
N HIS A 123 16.72 3.66 -12.47
CA HIS A 123 15.86 4.15 -11.41
C HIS A 123 15.22 2.98 -10.69
N ARG A 124 15.63 2.80 -9.43
CA ARG A 124 14.99 1.84 -8.55
C ARG A 124 13.60 2.33 -8.18
N LEU A 125 12.61 1.46 -8.34
CA LEU A 125 11.26 1.67 -7.87
C LEU A 125 11.20 1.49 -6.35
N GLY A 126 11.59 2.52 -5.61
CA GLY A 126 11.55 2.52 -4.15
C GLY A 126 10.15 2.22 -3.62
N ARG A 127 10.09 1.41 -2.55
CA ARG A 127 8.89 1.07 -1.79
C ARG A 127 9.10 1.39 -0.31
N GLY A 128 8.01 1.51 0.44
CA GLY A 128 8.05 1.87 1.84
C GLY A 128 7.01 1.12 2.67
N LEU A 129 7.34 0.94 3.94
CA LEU A 129 6.45 0.47 4.99
C LEU A 129 6.18 1.62 5.95
N LEU A 130 4.92 1.99 6.12
CA LEU A 130 4.46 2.93 7.14
C LEU A 130 3.84 2.13 8.28
N GLU A 131 4.42 2.18 9.48
CA GLU A 131 3.79 1.66 10.69
C GLU A 131 3.17 2.78 11.51
N ALA A 132 2.03 2.52 12.09
CA ALA A 132 1.32 3.41 12.99
C ALA A 132 0.77 2.61 14.18
N ASP A 133 1.15 3.00 15.38
CA ASP A 133 0.58 2.49 16.61
C ASP A 133 -0.67 3.31 16.93
N VAL A 134 -1.82 2.66 16.99
CA VAL A 134 -3.13 3.29 17.15
C VAL A 134 -3.77 2.81 18.45
N ASP A 135 -4.16 3.77 19.29
CA ASP A 135 -4.87 3.51 20.53
C ASP A 135 -6.36 3.31 20.25
N VAL A 136 -6.80 2.04 20.20
CA VAL A 136 -8.18 1.66 19.93
C VAL A 136 -8.84 1.10 21.19
N PRO A 137 -10.18 1.06 21.27
CA PRO A 137 -10.85 0.32 22.33
C PRO A 137 -10.37 -1.13 22.41
N GLY A 138 -9.77 -1.52 23.54
CA GLY A 138 -9.17 -2.84 23.72
C GLY A 138 -7.64 -2.86 23.72
N GLY A 139 -6.98 -1.73 23.42
CA GLY A 139 -5.54 -1.54 23.58
C GLY A 139 -4.85 -1.11 22.30
N MET A 140 -3.51 -1.01 22.37
CA MET A 140 -2.69 -0.55 21.25
C MET A 140 -2.61 -1.61 20.14
N VAL A 141 -2.90 -1.21 18.90
CA VAL A 141 -2.75 -2.05 17.69
C VAL A 141 -1.76 -1.39 16.74
N THR A 142 -0.85 -2.17 16.16
CA THR A 142 0.05 -1.69 15.11
C THR A 142 -0.59 -1.91 13.74
N PHE A 143 -0.79 -0.85 12.98
CA PHE A 143 -1.17 -0.92 11.57
C PHE A 143 0.05 -0.65 10.71
N ALA A 144 0.30 -1.52 9.73
CA ALA A 144 1.39 -1.38 8.79
C ALA A 144 0.82 -1.25 7.37
N VAL A 145 1.24 -0.24 6.60
CA VAL A 145 0.78 0.01 5.24
C VAL A 145 1.96 -0.08 4.27
N THR A 146 1.85 -0.96 3.29
CA THR A 146 2.87 -1.15 2.25
C THR A 146 2.27 -1.13 0.84
N HIS A 147 3.12 -0.90 -0.15
CA HIS A 147 2.82 -1.11 -1.56
C HIS A 147 4.05 -1.82 -2.14
N LEU A 148 3.92 -3.04 -2.66
CA LEU A 148 5.09 -3.82 -3.08
C LEU A 148 5.46 -3.58 -4.55
N ASP A 149 6.53 -4.22 -5.01
CA ASP A 149 6.96 -4.19 -6.40
C ASP A 149 5.89 -4.75 -7.34
N HIS A 150 5.55 -4.00 -8.40
CA HIS A 150 4.51 -4.39 -9.35
C HIS A 150 5.06 -5.13 -10.58
N ILE A 151 6.37 -5.35 -10.66
CA ILE A 151 7.04 -5.95 -11.82
C ILE A 151 7.59 -7.33 -11.48
N SER A 152 8.30 -7.47 -10.37
CA SER A 152 9.11 -8.66 -10.07
C SER A 152 8.78 -9.27 -8.71
N GLU A 153 8.45 -10.55 -8.72
CA GLU A 153 8.19 -11.30 -7.49
C GLU A 153 9.40 -11.47 -6.61
N SER A 154 10.58 -11.72 -7.18
CA SER A 154 11.81 -11.81 -6.38
C SER A 154 12.13 -10.50 -5.67
N GLN A 155 11.74 -9.35 -6.26
CA GLN A 155 11.81 -8.07 -5.55
C GLN A 155 10.76 -7.97 -4.44
N ARG A 156 9.55 -8.51 -4.63
CA ARG A 156 8.55 -8.62 -3.55
C ARG A 156 9.05 -9.52 -2.42
N GLU A 157 9.72 -10.63 -2.70
CA GLU A 157 10.29 -11.52 -1.68
C GLU A 157 11.32 -10.79 -0.81
N VAL A 158 12.24 -10.05 -1.43
CA VAL A 158 13.21 -9.21 -0.70
C VAL A 158 12.49 -8.14 0.15
N GLN A 159 11.42 -7.55 -0.37
CA GLN A 159 10.61 -6.57 0.35
C GLN A 159 9.87 -7.20 1.54
N LEU A 160 9.26 -8.37 1.35
CA LEU A 160 8.53 -9.11 2.38
C LEU A 160 9.46 -9.57 3.50
N GLU A 161 10.65 -10.09 3.16
CA GLU A 161 11.67 -10.43 4.16
C GLU A 161 12.03 -9.20 5.01
N HIS A 162 12.24 -8.05 4.36
CA HIS A 162 12.57 -6.81 5.07
C HIS A 162 11.39 -6.28 5.91
N ILE A 163 10.15 -6.43 5.45
CA ILE A 163 8.95 -6.11 6.22
C ILE A 163 8.91 -6.97 7.49
N LEU A 164 9.09 -8.29 7.37
CA LEU A 164 9.08 -9.20 8.53
C LEU A 164 10.19 -8.85 9.53
N GLN A 165 11.40 -8.53 9.06
CA GLN A 165 12.49 -8.05 9.92
C GLN A 165 12.13 -6.74 10.64
N SER A 166 11.47 -5.81 9.94
CA SER A 166 11.08 -4.50 10.49
C SER A 166 9.93 -4.61 11.49
N LEU A 167 8.99 -5.53 11.25
CA LEU A 167 7.82 -5.75 12.10
C LEU A 167 8.11 -6.64 13.31
N ALA A 168 9.21 -7.40 13.32
CA ALA A 168 9.56 -8.30 14.42
C ALA A 168 9.48 -7.65 15.82
N PRO A 169 9.96 -6.41 16.04
CA PRO A 169 9.80 -5.73 17.33
C PRO A 169 8.34 -5.41 17.71
N SER A 170 7.45 -5.31 16.73
CA SER A 170 6.03 -4.96 16.89
C SER A 170 5.13 -6.20 17.06
N LEU A 171 5.63 -7.43 16.91
CA LEU A 171 4.86 -8.67 17.03
C LEU A 171 4.42 -9.01 18.47
N THR A 172 4.79 -8.20 19.47
CA THR A 172 4.35 -8.37 20.87
C THR A 172 2.93 -7.84 21.15
N ARG A 173 2.26 -7.29 20.14
CA ARG A 173 0.90 -6.74 20.20
C ARG A 173 0.15 -7.06 18.90
N PRO A 174 -1.18 -6.89 18.84
CA PRO A 174 -1.91 -7.11 17.60
C PRO A 174 -1.37 -6.23 16.48
N LEU A 175 -1.16 -6.84 15.32
CA LEU A 175 -0.60 -6.23 14.11
C LEU A 175 -1.55 -6.48 12.94
N VAL A 176 -1.80 -5.46 12.13
CA VAL A 176 -2.52 -5.58 10.86
C VAL A 176 -1.65 -5.00 9.74
N LEU A 177 -1.24 -5.86 8.80
CA LEU A 177 -0.53 -5.45 7.58
C LEU A 177 -1.55 -5.25 6.46
N LEU A 178 -1.54 -4.06 5.85
CA LEU A 178 -2.49 -3.58 4.86
C LEU A 178 -1.77 -3.03 3.63
N GLY A 179 -2.51 -2.93 2.54
CA GLY A 179 -2.08 -2.26 1.31
C GLY A 179 -2.04 -3.18 0.11
N ASP A 180 -1.42 -2.68 -0.95
CA ASP A 180 -1.33 -3.34 -2.25
C ASP A 180 -0.06 -4.21 -2.31
N MET A 181 -0.25 -5.52 -2.18
CA MET A 181 0.85 -6.48 -2.20
C MET A 181 1.40 -6.73 -3.62
N ASN A 182 0.71 -6.28 -4.68
CA ASN A 182 1.05 -6.61 -6.08
C ASN A 182 1.37 -8.09 -6.32
N ALA A 183 0.77 -8.98 -5.52
CA ALA A 183 1.04 -10.40 -5.52
C ALA A 183 -0.26 -11.14 -5.83
N LEU A 184 -0.12 -12.24 -6.58
CA LEU A 184 -1.22 -13.10 -6.95
C LEU A 184 -1.21 -14.34 -6.07
N THR A 185 -2.40 -14.83 -5.72
CA THR A 185 -2.61 -16.17 -5.19
C THR A 185 -3.28 -17.00 -6.28
N ARG A 186 -2.66 -18.11 -6.70
CA ARG A 186 -3.16 -18.89 -7.85
C ARG A 186 -4.62 -19.34 -7.68
N ASN A 187 -5.02 -19.66 -6.46
CA ASN A 187 -6.36 -20.15 -6.16
C ASN A 187 -7.45 -19.06 -6.23
N ASP A 188 -7.08 -17.79 -6.36
CA ASP A 188 -8.05 -16.69 -6.53
C ASP A 188 -8.59 -16.59 -7.97
N TYR A 189 -8.01 -17.36 -8.90
CA TYR A 189 -8.30 -17.29 -10.33
C TYR A 189 -8.68 -18.66 -10.89
N THR A 190 -9.66 -18.66 -11.79
CA THR A 190 -9.91 -19.79 -12.70
C THR A 190 -8.76 -19.95 -13.69
N ASP A 191 -8.71 -21.10 -14.38
CA ASP A 191 -7.69 -21.35 -15.41
C ASP A 191 -7.77 -20.32 -16.55
N ASP A 192 -8.98 -19.97 -16.99
CA ASP A 192 -9.22 -18.97 -18.04
C ASP A 192 -8.76 -17.57 -17.60
N GLU A 193 -9.06 -17.16 -16.37
CA GLU A 193 -8.60 -15.87 -15.84
C GLU A 193 -7.07 -15.83 -15.71
N TRP A 194 -6.46 -16.96 -15.32
CA TRP A 194 -5.01 -17.07 -15.25
C TRP A 194 -4.35 -16.93 -16.62
N GLU A 195 -4.91 -17.59 -17.65
CA GLU A 195 -4.45 -17.45 -19.03
C GLU A 195 -4.54 -15.99 -19.51
N MET A 196 -5.62 -15.28 -19.17
CA MET A 196 -5.74 -13.85 -19.48
C MET A 196 -4.65 -13.00 -18.82
N ILE A 197 -4.24 -13.33 -17.58
CA ILE A 197 -3.14 -12.66 -16.89
C ILE A 197 -1.82 -12.92 -17.61
N GLU A 198 -1.57 -14.18 -18.02
CA GLU A 198 -0.38 -14.57 -18.79
C GLU A 198 -0.29 -13.81 -20.11
N GLN A 199 -1.38 -13.76 -20.88
CA GLN A 199 -1.46 -13.03 -22.15
C GLN A 199 -1.25 -11.52 -21.94
N ASN A 200 -1.81 -10.93 -20.89
CA ASN A 200 -1.61 -9.52 -20.56
C ASN A 200 -0.15 -9.23 -20.17
N ALA A 201 0.51 -10.11 -19.42
CA ALA A 201 1.93 -9.99 -19.09
C ALA A 201 2.79 -10.06 -20.36
N GLU A 202 2.54 -11.04 -21.23
CA GLU A 202 3.23 -11.19 -22.51
C GLU A 202 3.07 -9.95 -23.40
N SER A 203 1.85 -9.40 -23.51
CA SER A 203 1.57 -8.20 -24.31
C SER A 203 2.37 -6.96 -23.86
N LYS A 204 2.81 -6.94 -22.60
CA LYS A 204 3.63 -5.87 -22.01
C LYS A 204 5.12 -6.20 -21.99
N GLY A 205 5.51 -7.38 -22.49
CA GLY A 205 6.88 -7.88 -22.41
C GLY A 205 7.33 -8.16 -20.98
N TRP A 206 6.38 -8.47 -20.08
CA TRP A 206 6.68 -8.84 -18.70
C TRP A 206 6.92 -10.34 -18.56
N ALA A 207 7.59 -10.73 -17.48
CA ALA A 207 7.68 -12.15 -17.14
C ALA A 207 6.27 -12.73 -16.89
N PRO A 208 6.06 -14.03 -17.14
CA PRO A 208 4.81 -14.69 -16.77
C PRO A 208 4.45 -14.44 -15.30
N PRO A 209 3.16 -14.37 -14.95
CA PRO A 209 2.71 -14.23 -13.57
C PRO A 209 3.31 -15.35 -12.72
N SER A 210 3.91 -14.96 -11.61
CA SER A 210 4.33 -15.84 -10.54
C SER A 210 3.42 -15.65 -9.32
N PHE A 211 3.47 -16.62 -8.43
CA PHE A 211 2.73 -16.60 -7.17
C PHE A 211 3.53 -17.36 -6.09
N GLY A 212 3.21 -17.09 -4.83
CA GLY A 212 3.78 -17.81 -3.68
C GLY A 212 4.63 -16.97 -2.75
N CYS A 213 5.09 -15.78 -3.14
CA CYS A 213 5.87 -14.90 -2.26
C CYS A 213 5.14 -14.55 -0.94
N LEU A 214 3.80 -14.49 -0.95
CA LEU A 214 3.00 -14.23 0.26
C LEU A 214 3.07 -15.35 1.31
N SER A 215 3.53 -16.56 0.95
CA SER A 215 3.75 -17.66 1.91
C SER A 215 4.76 -17.31 3.01
N ALA A 216 5.65 -16.34 2.75
CA ALA A 216 6.55 -15.80 3.77
C ALA A 216 5.79 -15.15 4.93
N LEU A 217 4.66 -14.47 4.66
CA LEU A 217 3.84 -13.84 5.69
C LEU A 217 3.16 -14.90 6.56
N THR A 218 2.54 -15.90 5.93
CA THR A 218 1.82 -16.97 6.64
C THR A 218 2.75 -17.86 7.45
N SER A 219 3.94 -18.17 6.91
CA SER A 219 4.99 -18.91 7.63
C SER A 219 5.51 -18.17 8.86
N ASN A 220 5.30 -16.85 8.93
CA ASN A 220 5.66 -16.00 10.07
C ASN A 220 4.46 -15.58 10.93
N GLY A 221 3.34 -16.31 10.83
CA GLY A 221 2.20 -16.18 11.73
C GLY A 221 1.18 -15.09 11.37
N LEU A 222 1.35 -14.39 10.23
CA LEU A 222 0.29 -13.55 9.70
C LEU A 222 -0.78 -14.42 9.04
N GLN A 223 -2.02 -13.95 9.08
CA GLN A 223 -3.16 -14.64 8.49
C GLN A 223 -3.82 -13.73 7.46
N ASP A 224 -4.20 -14.29 6.33
CA ASP A 224 -4.99 -13.58 5.33
C ASP A 224 -6.43 -13.44 5.84
N ALA A 225 -6.85 -12.19 6.07
CA ALA A 225 -8.16 -11.86 6.61
C ALA A 225 -9.33 -12.22 5.68
N PHE A 226 -9.08 -12.50 4.39
CA PHE A 226 -10.12 -12.88 3.42
C PHE A 226 -10.25 -14.40 3.22
N VAL A 227 -9.20 -15.16 3.55
CA VAL A 227 -9.22 -16.63 3.46
C VAL A 227 -9.69 -17.28 4.77
N VAL A 228 -9.54 -16.57 5.89
CA VAL A 228 -10.04 -17.01 7.19
C VAL A 228 -11.53 -16.66 7.33
N SER A 229 -12.39 -17.60 6.93
CA SER A 229 -13.82 -17.66 7.29
C SER A 229 -14.23 -19.09 7.59
#